data_AF-A0A925LUR5-F1
#
_entry.id   AF-A0A925LUR5-F1
#
_cell.length_a   1.000
_cell.length_b   1.000
_cell.length_c   1.000
_cell.angle_alpha   90.00
_cell.angle_beta   90.00
_cell.angle_gamma   90.00
#
_symmetry.space_group_name_H-M   'P 1'
#
loop_
_entity.id
_entity.type
_entity.pdbx_description
1 polymer ?
#
loop_
_entity_poly.entity_id
_entity_poly.type
_entity_poly.pdbx_seq_one_letter_code
_entity_poly.pdbx_strand_id
1 'polypeptide(L)'
;MAVIGYFEAFPQKTQTELRTVTFAEDGHGIPAGIYLFTEYFCTDLNCNCQRVIIKVLNPKSESDQNPREVATISYTWGPGEDEAWLKTNSEFANPFLDPFHRQASFADELLEFWSDMVARDRGYAQRLTTHYHELREKKGKSERRATAFDPSAFDAPLNREERRRLRKSRPGKHARS
;
A
#
# COMPACT_ATOMS: atom_id res chain seq x y z
N MET A 1 -3.34 -6.21 -9.81
CA MET A 1 -2.20 -5.49 -9.18
C MET A 1 -2.52 -5.33 -7.70
N ALA A 2 -1.77 -5.97 -6.80
CA ALA A 2 -1.97 -5.80 -5.37
C ALA A 2 -1.35 -4.46 -4.91
N VAL A 3 -2.10 -3.71 -4.12
CA VAL A 3 -1.65 -2.45 -3.51
C VAL A 3 -1.82 -2.55 -2.00
N ILE A 4 -0.96 -1.89 -1.24
CA ILE A 4 -1.06 -1.80 0.22
C ILE A 4 -0.88 -0.35 0.67
N GLY A 5 -1.57 0.02 1.76
CA GLY A 5 -1.36 1.31 2.39
C GLY A 5 0.01 1.38 3.05
N TYR A 6 0.73 2.47 2.85
CA TYR A 6 2.04 2.68 3.48
C TYR A 6 1.93 2.72 5.01
N PHE A 7 0.95 3.44 5.54
CA PHE A 7 0.71 3.53 6.99
C PHE A 7 0.13 2.24 7.58
N GLU A 8 -0.46 1.35 6.78
CA GLU A 8 -0.80 -0.01 7.21
C GLU A 8 0.47 -0.85 7.38
N ALA A 9 1.41 -0.72 6.44
CA ALA A 9 2.70 -1.40 6.50
C ALA A 9 3.64 -0.80 7.57
N PHE A 10 3.55 0.49 7.86
CA PHE A 10 4.38 1.20 8.84
C PHE A 10 3.54 2.08 9.78
N PRO A 11 2.74 1.49 10.69
CA PRO A 11 1.80 2.24 11.54
C PRO A 11 2.43 3.34 12.38
N GLN A 12 3.69 3.16 12.78
CA GLN A 12 4.44 4.08 13.63
C GLN A 12 4.71 5.42 12.92
N LYS A 13 4.85 5.40 11.59
CA LYS A 13 5.10 6.60 10.78
C LYS A 13 3.86 7.48 10.62
N THR A 14 2.68 6.98 10.96
CA THR A 14 1.44 7.78 10.98
C THR A 14 1.56 9.02 11.86
N GLN A 15 2.34 8.95 12.95
CA GLN A 15 2.48 10.05 13.91
C GLN A 15 3.37 11.19 13.42
N THR A 16 4.26 10.92 12.47
CA THR A 16 5.31 11.87 12.04
C THR A 16 5.23 12.23 10.56
N GLU A 17 4.66 11.36 9.73
CA GLU A 17 4.75 11.45 8.27
C GLU A 17 3.39 11.49 7.57
N LEU A 18 2.28 11.14 8.26
CA LEU A 18 0.95 11.25 7.68
C LEU A 18 0.64 12.71 7.35
N ARG A 19 0.29 12.95 6.08
CA ARG A 19 -0.07 14.28 5.63
C ARG A 19 -1.52 14.57 5.97
N THR A 20 -1.71 15.62 6.77
CA THR A 20 -3.02 16.15 7.14
C THR A 20 -3.11 17.60 6.69
N VAL A 21 -4.26 17.98 6.15
CA VAL A 21 -4.55 19.36 5.73
C VAL A 21 -5.85 19.80 6.37
N THR A 22 -5.85 21.01 6.91
CA THR A 22 -7.06 21.64 7.46
C THR A 22 -7.48 22.75 6.51
N PHE A 23 -8.68 22.63 5.95
CA PHE A 23 -9.32 23.70 5.18
C PHE A 23 -10.22 24.51 6.11
N ALA A 24 -10.06 25.83 6.05
CA ALA A 24 -10.97 26.79 6.68
C ALA A 24 -12.21 27.02 5.79
N GLU A 25 -13.21 27.78 6.27
CA GLU A 25 -14.50 27.98 5.59
C GLU A 25 -14.41 28.82 4.30
N ASP A 26 -13.22 29.30 3.94
CA ASP A 26 -13.00 30.32 2.94
C ASP A 26 -12.37 29.79 1.63
N GLY A 27 -13.19 29.80 0.58
CA GLY A 27 -12.76 30.16 -0.79
C GLY A 27 -12.25 29.06 -1.72
N HIS A 28 -11.97 27.85 -1.24
CA HIS A 28 -11.33 26.81 -2.06
C HIS A 28 -12.29 25.79 -2.69
N GLY A 29 -13.62 25.96 -2.56
CA GLY A 29 -14.60 24.97 -3.03
C GLY A 29 -14.62 23.65 -2.23
N ILE A 30 -13.66 23.47 -1.32
CA ILE A 30 -13.52 22.31 -0.44
C ILE A 30 -14.21 22.63 0.91
N PRO A 31 -15.10 21.76 1.42
CA PRO A 31 -15.73 21.97 2.72
C PRO A 31 -14.71 22.07 3.85
N ALA A 32 -14.95 22.98 4.79
CA ALA A 32 -14.09 23.15 5.96
C ALA A 32 -13.95 21.85 6.75
N GLY A 33 -12.73 21.55 7.18
CA GLY A 33 -12.46 20.31 7.89
C GLY A 33 -11.02 19.85 7.78
N ILE A 34 -10.77 18.69 8.38
CA ILE A 34 -9.49 18.01 8.36
C ILE A 34 -9.54 16.93 7.28
N TYR A 35 -8.51 16.82 6.47
CA TYR A 35 -8.40 15.82 5.42
C TYR A 35 -7.07 15.08 5.54
N LEU A 36 -7.12 13.76 5.43
CA LEU A 36 -5.99 12.86 5.57
C LEU A 36 -5.59 12.37 4.19
N PHE A 37 -4.34 12.57 3.79
CA PHE A 37 -3.80 12.09 2.52
C PHE A 37 -3.00 10.82 2.77
N THR A 38 -3.65 9.68 2.53
CA THR A 38 -3.08 8.35 2.78
C THR A 38 -2.51 7.75 1.50
N GLU A 39 -1.38 7.06 1.61
CA GLU A 39 -0.57 6.65 0.47
C GLU A 39 -0.64 5.14 0.26
N TYR A 40 -0.84 4.74 -0.99
CA TYR A 40 -0.93 3.34 -1.40
C TYR A 40 0.01 3.07 -2.57
N PHE A 41 0.71 1.94 -2.50
CA PHE A 41 1.72 1.59 -3.50
C PHE A 41 1.55 0.15 -3.98
N CYS A 42 1.98 -0.10 -5.22
CA CYS A 42 2.07 -1.44 -5.80
C CYS A 42 3.06 -2.30 -5.02
N THR A 43 2.66 -3.53 -4.66
CA THR A 43 3.51 -4.47 -3.92
C THR A 43 4.15 -5.54 -4.80
N ASP A 44 3.91 -5.52 -6.12
CA ASP A 44 4.54 -6.44 -7.06
C ASP A 44 6.01 -6.04 -7.26
N LEU A 45 6.94 -6.90 -6.83
CA LEU A 45 8.37 -6.64 -6.91
C LEU A 45 8.92 -6.67 -8.35
N ASN A 46 8.17 -7.23 -9.30
CA ASN A 46 8.54 -7.21 -10.72
C ASN A 46 8.00 -5.95 -11.44
N CYS A 47 7.15 -5.17 -10.78
CA CYS A 47 6.59 -3.93 -11.32
C CYS A 47 7.34 -2.70 -10.79
N ASN A 48 7.81 -1.82 -11.67
CA ASN A 48 8.48 -0.55 -11.32
C ASN A 48 7.62 0.67 -11.72
N CYS A 49 6.32 0.65 -11.42
CA CYS A 49 5.40 1.68 -11.88
C CYS A 49 5.67 3.10 -11.31
N GLN A 50 6.56 3.26 -10.32
CA GLN A 50 6.90 4.54 -9.67
C GLN A 50 5.68 5.44 -9.41
N ARG A 51 4.60 4.82 -8.93
CA ARG A 51 3.27 5.40 -8.80
C ARG A 51 2.77 5.29 -7.37
N VAL A 52 2.12 6.36 -6.91
CA VAL A 52 1.33 6.38 -5.68
C VAL A 52 -0.13 6.58 -6.02
N ILE A 53 -0.98 5.89 -5.27
CA ILE A 53 -2.42 6.16 -5.20
C ILE A 53 -2.64 6.86 -3.86
N ILE A 54 -3.13 8.08 -3.89
CA ILE A 54 -3.44 8.89 -2.72
C ILE A 54 -4.94 8.82 -2.47
N LYS A 55 -5.33 8.27 -1.33
CA LYS A 55 -6.72 8.36 -0.86
C LYS A 55 -6.86 9.51 0.11
N VAL A 56 -7.75 10.43 -0.22
CA VAL A 56 -8.12 11.56 0.62
C VAL A 56 -9.32 11.16 1.47
N LEU A 57 -9.14 11.18 2.78
CA LEU A 57 -10.17 10.80 3.74
C LEU A 57 -10.62 12.02 4.55
N ASN A 58 -11.94 12.17 4.70
CA ASN A 58 -12.54 13.12 5.64
C ASN A 58 -13.01 12.34 6.90
N PRO A 59 -12.45 12.61 8.09
CA PRO A 59 -12.82 11.95 9.33
C PRO A 59 -14.12 12.48 9.94
N LYS A 60 -14.61 13.65 9.52
CA LYS A 60 -15.88 14.22 9.98
C LYS A 60 -17.05 13.64 9.18
N SER A 61 -17.49 12.44 9.53
CA SER A 61 -18.87 12.02 9.29
C SER A 61 -19.50 11.80 10.66
N GLU A 62 -20.40 12.71 11.08
CA GLU A 62 -21.15 12.55 12.34
C GLU A 62 -22.02 11.28 12.33
N SER A 63 -22.25 10.68 11.16
CA SER A 63 -23.06 9.49 10.93
C SER A 63 -22.28 8.19 10.71
N ASP A 64 -20.96 8.23 10.49
CA ASP A 64 -20.16 7.04 10.21
C ASP A 64 -19.00 6.90 11.20
N GLN A 65 -18.86 5.71 11.78
CA GLN A 65 -17.70 5.36 12.61
C GLN A 65 -16.38 5.28 11.81
N ASN A 66 -16.44 5.39 10.48
CA ASN A 66 -15.31 5.25 9.58
C ASN A 66 -15.04 6.55 8.79
N PRO A 67 -13.77 6.93 8.57
CA PRO A 67 -13.42 8.02 7.68
C PRO A 67 -13.98 7.80 6.27
N ARG A 68 -14.53 8.85 5.67
CA ARG A 68 -15.09 8.78 4.32
C ARG A 68 -14.02 9.08 3.28
N GLU A 69 -13.84 8.19 2.31
CA GLU A 69 -13.07 8.47 1.09
C GLU A 69 -13.80 9.54 0.26
N VAL A 70 -13.13 10.67 0.02
CA VAL A 70 -13.68 11.82 -0.72
C VAL A 70 -12.95 12.08 -2.03
N ALA A 71 -11.70 11.61 -2.16
CA ALA A 71 -11.02 11.58 -3.45
C ALA A 71 -9.99 10.44 -3.50
N THR A 72 -9.74 9.93 -4.70
CA THR A 72 -8.58 9.07 -4.98
C THR A 72 -7.81 9.65 -6.16
N ILE A 73 -6.54 9.99 -5.91
CA ILE A 73 -5.62 10.64 -6.86
C ILE A 73 -4.53 9.65 -7.24
N SER A 74 -4.29 9.48 -8.54
CA SER A 74 -3.16 8.71 -9.07
C SER A 74 -2.04 9.65 -9.52
N TYR A 75 -0.81 9.37 -9.08
CA TYR A 75 0.38 10.17 -9.43
C TYR A 75 1.61 9.31 -9.69
N THR A 76 2.32 9.63 -10.76
CA THR A 76 3.59 9.00 -11.17
C THR A 76 4.71 10.05 -11.18
N TRP A 77 5.82 9.81 -10.46
CA TRP A 77 6.94 10.78 -10.37
C TRP A 77 8.07 10.56 -11.39
N GLY A 78 8.03 9.46 -12.16
CA GLY A 78 8.96 9.18 -13.25
C GLY A 78 8.28 8.62 -14.49
N PRO A 79 7.26 9.28 -15.06
CA PRO A 79 6.48 8.73 -16.17
C PRO A 79 7.34 8.42 -17.40
N GLY A 80 8.47 9.11 -17.57
CA GLY A 80 9.41 8.92 -18.69
C GLY A 80 10.15 7.58 -18.72
N GLU A 81 10.24 6.87 -17.59
CA GLU A 81 11.01 5.61 -17.49
C GLU A 81 10.16 4.36 -17.74
N ASP A 82 8.83 4.45 -17.67
CA ASP A 82 7.90 3.35 -17.89
C ASP A 82 7.13 3.56 -19.22
N GLU A 83 7.74 3.14 -20.33
CA GLU A 83 7.14 3.23 -21.66
C GLU A 83 5.78 2.52 -21.76
N ALA A 84 5.56 1.44 -20.99
CA ALA A 84 4.30 0.71 -21.00
C ALA A 84 3.19 1.52 -20.32
N TRP A 85 3.53 2.23 -19.23
CA TRP A 85 2.61 3.16 -18.59
C TRP A 85 2.26 4.34 -19.48
N LEU A 86 3.27 4.98 -20.12
CA LEU A 86 3.07 6.09 -21.07
C LEU A 86 2.13 5.69 -22.22
N LYS A 87 2.32 4.50 -22.80
CA LYS A 87 1.47 4.01 -23.91
C LYS A 87 0.04 3.73 -23.50
N THR A 88 -0.19 3.33 -22.25
CA THR A 88 -1.52 2.91 -21.77
C THR A 88 -2.29 4.04 -21.11
N ASN A 89 -1.59 5.08 -20.62
CA ASN A 89 -2.18 6.17 -19.85
C ASN A 89 -1.90 7.55 -20.46
N SER A 90 -1.47 7.63 -21.72
CA SER A 90 -1.24 8.91 -22.43
C SER A 90 -2.46 9.82 -22.48
N GLU A 91 -3.65 9.25 -22.25
CA GLU A 91 -4.93 9.98 -22.24
C GLU A 91 -5.22 10.68 -20.90
N PHE A 92 -4.51 10.32 -19.83
CA PHE A 92 -4.69 10.92 -18.51
C PHE A 92 -3.59 11.93 -18.21
N ALA A 93 -4.00 13.13 -17.77
CA ALA A 93 -3.07 14.07 -17.15
C ALA A 93 -2.42 13.42 -15.91
N ASN A 94 -1.19 13.81 -15.57
CA ASN A 94 -0.52 13.33 -14.36
C ASN A 94 -0.23 14.53 -13.45
N PRO A 95 -0.77 14.57 -12.22
CA PRO A 95 -1.69 13.60 -11.59
C PRO A 95 -3.15 13.66 -12.13
N PHE A 96 -3.97 12.66 -11.78
CA PHE A 96 -5.40 12.61 -12.11
C PHE A 96 -6.26 11.96 -11.02
N LEU A 97 -7.57 12.22 -11.04
CA LEU A 97 -8.56 11.49 -10.23
C LEU A 97 -8.81 10.10 -10.81
N ASP A 98 -8.63 9.05 -10.00
CA ASP A 98 -8.87 7.68 -10.45
C ASP A 98 -10.38 7.45 -10.73
N PRO A 99 -10.78 7.16 -11.97
CA PRO A 99 -12.19 7.06 -12.35
C PRO A 99 -12.87 5.80 -11.79
N PHE A 100 -12.11 4.83 -11.28
CA PHE A 100 -12.65 3.61 -10.67
C PHE A 100 -12.99 3.78 -9.19
N HIS A 101 -12.71 4.95 -8.62
CA HIS A 101 -12.97 5.27 -7.23
C HIS A 101 -14.11 6.28 -7.06
N ARG A 102 -14.74 6.27 -5.89
CA ARG A 102 -15.76 7.26 -5.55
C ARG A 102 -15.08 8.62 -5.36
N GLN A 103 -15.58 9.62 -6.07
CA GLN A 103 -15.14 11.00 -5.94
C GLN A 103 -16.27 11.84 -5.31
N ALA A 104 -15.91 12.75 -4.40
CA ALA A 104 -16.83 13.78 -3.91
C ALA A 104 -17.01 14.87 -4.97
N SER A 105 -18.01 15.73 -4.81
CA SER A 105 -18.28 16.83 -5.74
C SER A 105 -17.18 17.89 -5.79
N PHE A 106 -16.26 17.88 -4.82
CA PHE A 106 -15.13 18.80 -4.68
C PHE A 106 -13.77 18.10 -4.88
N ALA A 107 -13.77 16.94 -5.55
CA ALA A 107 -12.56 16.14 -5.73
C ALA A 107 -11.54 16.79 -6.68
N ASP A 108 -12.00 17.57 -7.66
CA ASP A 108 -11.12 18.28 -8.59
C ASP A 108 -10.32 19.38 -7.87
N GLU A 109 -10.94 20.10 -6.95
CA GLU A 109 -10.29 21.09 -6.10
C GLU A 109 -9.25 20.43 -5.16
N LEU A 110 -9.53 19.22 -4.67
CA LEU A 110 -8.56 18.43 -3.91
C LEU A 110 -7.38 17.98 -4.78
N LEU A 111 -7.62 17.60 -6.03
CA LEU A 111 -6.58 17.26 -7.00
C LEU A 111 -5.69 18.48 -7.28
N GLU A 112 -6.28 19.63 -7.57
CA GLU A 112 -5.54 20.88 -7.83
C GLU A 112 -4.68 21.25 -6.61
N PHE A 113 -5.28 21.28 -5.41
CA PHE A 113 -4.56 21.54 -4.17
C PHE A 113 -3.39 20.59 -3.96
N TRP A 114 -3.61 19.28 -4.15
CA TRP A 114 -2.58 18.28 -3.93
C TRP A 114 -1.45 18.38 -4.96
N SER A 115 -1.80 18.66 -6.22
CA SER A 115 -0.84 18.88 -7.31
C SER A 115 0.08 20.05 -6.98
N ASP A 116 -0.50 21.18 -6.57
CA ASP A 116 0.26 22.36 -6.13
C ASP A 116 1.11 22.07 -4.89
N MET A 117 0.59 21.29 -3.95
CA MET A 117 1.32 20.90 -2.74
C MET A 117 2.55 20.06 -3.09
N VAL A 118 2.42 19.04 -3.96
CA VAL A 118 3.54 18.20 -4.38
C VAL A 118 4.56 18.98 -5.20
N ALA A 119 4.11 19.92 -6.04
CA ALA A 119 5.01 20.77 -6.83
C ALA A 119 5.85 21.72 -5.95
N ARG A 120 5.28 22.23 -4.85
CA ARG A 120 5.94 23.22 -3.97
C ARG A 120 6.70 22.59 -2.81
N ASP A 121 6.13 21.58 -2.16
CA ASP A 121 6.76 20.88 -1.02
C ASP A 121 7.64 19.73 -1.53
N ARG A 122 8.88 20.08 -1.90
CA ARG A 122 9.89 19.10 -2.34
C ARG A 122 10.16 18.02 -1.29
N GLY A 123 10.04 18.35 0.00
CA GLY A 123 10.22 17.38 1.09
C GLY A 123 9.11 16.34 1.11
N TYR A 124 7.87 16.73 0.82
CA TYR A 124 6.77 15.79 0.63
C TYR A 124 6.94 14.94 -0.62
N ALA A 125 7.27 15.56 -1.76
CA ALA A 125 7.49 14.83 -3.00
C ALA A 125 8.59 13.76 -2.85
N GLN A 126 9.73 14.12 -2.27
CA GLN A 126 10.81 13.17 -2.00
C GLN A 126 10.37 12.06 -1.03
N ARG A 127 9.56 12.39 -0.03
CA ARG A 127 9.04 11.42 0.92
C ARG A 127 8.16 10.36 0.26
N LEU A 128 7.33 10.71 -0.71
CA LEU A 128 6.54 9.73 -1.49
C LEU A 128 7.44 8.69 -2.18
N THR A 129 8.54 9.14 -2.80
CA THR A 129 9.53 8.26 -3.42
C THR A 129 10.24 7.38 -2.37
N THR A 130 10.62 7.94 -1.23
CA THR A 130 11.21 7.17 -0.12
C THR A 130 10.25 6.09 0.38
N HIS A 131 8.99 6.43 0.61
CA HIS A 131 7.96 5.52 1.09
C HIS A 131 7.75 4.34 0.13
N TYR A 132 7.76 4.61 -1.19
CA TYR A 132 7.73 3.58 -2.22
C TYR A 132 8.90 2.59 -2.07
N HIS A 133 10.13 3.09 -1.95
CA HIS A 133 11.31 2.23 -1.83
C HIS A 133 11.33 1.43 -0.52
N GLU A 134 11.00 2.05 0.61
CA GLU A 134 10.94 1.38 1.92
C GLU A 134 9.92 0.24 1.91
N LEU A 135 8.75 0.45 1.32
CA LEU A 135 7.72 -0.58 1.23
C LEU A 135 8.17 -1.76 0.37
N ARG A 136 8.82 -1.49 -0.78
CA ARG A 136 9.37 -2.54 -1.65
C ARG A 136 10.48 -3.32 -0.97
N GLU A 137 11.37 -2.65 -0.24
CA GLU A 137 12.41 -3.31 0.53
C GLU A 137 11.81 -4.23 1.60
N LYS A 138 10.78 -3.75 2.32
CA LYS A 138 10.06 -4.55 3.32
C LYS A 138 9.40 -5.78 2.69
N LYS A 139 8.74 -5.62 1.53
CA LYS A 139 8.14 -6.75 0.79
C LYS A 139 9.18 -7.73 0.30
N GLY A 140 10.29 -7.27 -0.29
CA GLY A 140 11.39 -8.13 -0.73
C GLY A 140 12.10 -8.89 0.40
N LYS A 141 12.23 -8.31 1.60
CA LYS A 141 12.69 -9.04 2.79
C LYS A 141 11.69 -10.13 3.21
N SER A 142 10.40 -9.84 3.17
CA SER A 142 9.34 -10.80 3.52
C SER A 142 9.29 -11.98 2.55
N GLU A 143 9.36 -11.74 1.24
CA GLU A 143 9.36 -12.80 0.22
C GLU A 143 10.59 -13.69 0.35
N ARG A 144 11.80 -13.11 0.49
CA ARG A 144 13.03 -13.89 0.71
C ARG A 144 12.96 -14.77 1.95
N ARG A 145 12.33 -14.29 3.03
CA ARG A 145 12.11 -15.11 4.23
C ARG A 145 11.09 -16.21 4.01
N ALA A 146 10.04 -15.97 3.21
CA ALA A 146 9.05 -16.98 2.87
C ALA A 146 9.60 -18.05 1.92
N THR A 147 10.48 -17.68 1.00
CA THR A 147 11.14 -18.59 0.05
C THR A 147 12.43 -19.19 0.57
N ALA A 148 12.88 -18.81 1.77
CA ALA A 148 14.00 -19.45 2.46
C ALA A 148 13.56 -20.87 2.85
N PHE A 149 13.65 -21.77 1.88
CA PHE A 149 13.58 -23.21 2.12
C PHE A 149 14.72 -23.56 3.08
N ASP A 150 14.37 -24.08 4.24
CA ASP A 150 15.33 -24.64 5.19
C ASP A 150 15.41 -26.16 4.98
N PRO A 151 16.38 -26.67 4.20
CA PRO A 151 16.54 -28.11 4.01
C PRO A 151 16.84 -28.84 5.34
N SER A 152 17.38 -28.16 6.36
CA SER A 152 17.69 -28.77 7.65
C SER A 152 16.45 -29.13 8.48
N ALA A 153 15.29 -28.55 8.15
CA ALA A 153 14.01 -28.90 8.76
C ALA A 153 13.55 -30.34 8.40
N PHE A 154 14.05 -30.91 7.30
CA PHE A 154 13.74 -32.30 6.89
C PHE A 154 14.74 -33.31 7.47
N ASP A 155 15.98 -32.89 7.76
CA ASP A 155 17.02 -33.74 8.34
C ASP A 155 17.06 -33.71 9.88
N ALA A 156 16.18 -32.91 10.51
CA ALA A 156 16.07 -32.87 11.97
C ALA A 156 15.75 -34.27 12.52
N PRO A 157 16.63 -34.87 13.36
CA PRO A 157 16.40 -36.21 13.86
C PRO A 157 15.14 -36.21 14.74
N LEU A 158 14.12 -36.97 14.32
CA LEU A 158 12.88 -37.16 15.09
C LEU A 158 13.19 -37.36 16.56
N ASN A 159 12.52 -36.59 17.42
CA ASN A 159 12.72 -36.70 18.84
C ASN A 159 12.18 -38.04 19.37
N ARG A 160 12.55 -38.39 20.60
CA ARG A 160 12.24 -39.70 21.19
C ARG A 160 10.74 -39.96 21.31
N GLU A 161 9.91 -38.91 21.44
CA GLU A 161 8.45 -39.02 21.52
C GLU A 161 7.81 -39.26 20.15
N GLU A 162 8.26 -38.56 19.11
CA GLU A 162 7.81 -38.72 17.73
C GLU A 162 8.13 -40.12 17.21
N ARG A 163 9.34 -40.63 17.49
CA ARG A 163 9.72 -42.03 17.20
C ARG A 163 8.81 -43.03 17.91
N ARG A 164 8.35 -42.70 19.13
CA ARG A 164 7.45 -43.56 19.92
C ARG A 164 6.03 -43.56 19.35
N ARG A 165 5.55 -42.44 18.81
CA ARG A 165 4.24 -42.33 18.13
C ARG A 165 4.21 -43.08 16.80
N LEU A 166 5.28 -42.99 16.00
CA LEU A 166 5.42 -43.73 14.74
C LEU A 166 5.53 -45.25 14.95
N ARG A 167 6.15 -45.69 16.04
CA ARG A 167 6.19 -47.12 16.41
C ARG A 167 4.84 -47.69 16.83
N LYS A 168 3.95 -46.87 17.41
CA LYS A 168 2.61 -47.29 17.86
C LYS A 168 1.55 -47.32 16.75
N SER A 169 1.81 -46.67 15.61
CA SER A 169 0.87 -46.57 14.48
C SER A 169 1.09 -47.59 13.37
N ARG A 170 2.06 -48.50 13.51
CA ARG A 170 2.26 -49.61 12.56
C ARG A 170 1.25 -50.73 12.84
N PRO A 171 0.31 -51.04 11.93
CA PRO A 171 -0.57 -52.20 12.10
C PRO A 171 0.23 -53.49 12.01
N GLY A 172 0.01 -54.40 12.96
CA GLY A 172 0.65 -55.71 13.01
C GLY A 172 0.35 -56.51 11.76
N LYS A 173 1.41 -57.00 11.09
CA LYS A 173 1.26 -57.98 10.01
C LYS A 173 0.69 -59.27 10.60
N HIS A 174 -0.59 -59.56 10.34
CA HIS A 174 -1.15 -60.89 10.56
C HIS A 174 -0.42 -61.89 9.67
N ALA A 175 0.17 -62.90 10.30
CA ALA A 175 0.66 -64.11 9.65
C ALA A 175 -0.54 -64.85 9.02
N ARG A 176 -0.43 -65.20 7.74
CA ARG A 176 -1.27 -66.22 7.11
C ARG A 176 -0.39 -67.43 6.84
N SER A 177 -0.72 -68.54 7.47
CA SER A 177 -0.47 -69.90 7.01
C SER A 177 -1.81 -70.52 6.67
#